data_AF-A0A916W7T3-F1
#
_entry.id   AF-A0A916W7T3-F1
#
_cell.length_a   1.000
_cell.length_b   1.000
_cell.length_c   1.000
_cell.angle_alpha   90.00
_cell.angle_beta   90.00
_cell.angle_gamma   90.00
#
_symmetry.space_group_name_H-M   'P 1'
#
loop_
_entity.id
_entity.type
_entity.pdbx_description
1 polymer ?
#
loop_
_entity_poly.entity_id
_entity_poly.type
_entity_poly.pdbx_seq_one_letter_code
_entity_poly.pdbx_strand_id
1 'polypeptide(L)' 'MKEIISGISLLFLIQGVGGLINHLTNGSKSWFLVNYINAFQGWEIVIDILMIVIGGLIGILSMRGKKQSGR' A
#
# COMPACT_ATOMS: atom_id res chain seq x y z
N MET A 1 -16.62 1.56 -9.79
CA MET A 1 -16.27 0.85 -8.53
C MET A 1 -15.04 -0.05 -8.66
N LYS A 2 -14.99 -1.02 -9.61
CA LYS A 2 -13.81 -1.91 -9.78
C LYS A 2 -12.50 -1.15 -10.05
N GLU A 3 -12.53 -0.10 -10.87
CA GLU A 3 -11.35 0.73 -11.14
C GLU A 3 -10.89 1.52 -9.92
N ILE A 4 -11.83 2.02 -9.11
CA ILE A 4 -11.53 2.72 -7.84
C ILE A 4 -10.84 1.76 -6.88
N ILE A 5 -11.34 0.53 -6.73
CA ILE A 5 -10.73 -0.51 -5.88
C ILE A 5 -9.32 -0.87 -6.37
N SER A 6 -9.14 -0.96 -7.69
CA SER A 6 -7.83 -1.19 -8.31
C SER A 6 -6.87 -0.02 -8.03
N GLY A 7 -7.35 1.22 -8.14
CA GLY A 7 -6.57 2.41 -7.82
C GLY A 7 -6.18 2.46 -6.35
N ILE A 8 -7.10 2.14 -5.44
CA ILE A 8 -6.83 2.08 -3.99
C ILE A 8 -5.79 0.99 -3.69
N SER A 9 -5.95 -0.21 -4.24
CA SER A 9 -4.96 -1.30 -4.08
C SER A 9 -3.57 -0.86 -4.54
N LEU A 10 -3.49 -0.22 -5.70
CA LEU A 10 -2.22 0.30 -6.22
C LEU A 10 -1.65 1.40 -5.33
N LEU A 11 -2.48 2.32 -4.83
CA LEU A 11 -2.04 3.36 -3.90
C LEU A 11 -1.47 2.75 -2.62
N PHE A 12 -2.13 1.77 -2.01
CA PHE A 12 -1.61 1.07 -0.83
C PHE A 12 -0.25 0.40 -1.10
N LEU A 13 -0.09 -0.22 -2.27
CA LEU A 13 1.19 -0.83 -2.66
C LEU A 13 2.29 0.22 -2.87
N ILE A 14 2.01 1.32 -3.56
CA ILE A 14 2.98 2.41 -3.77
C ILE A 14 3.35 3.04 -2.42
N GLN A 15 2.37 3.26 -1.55
CA GLN A 15 2.58 3.84 -0.22
C GLN A 15 3.44 2.93 0.65
N GLY A 16 3.10 1.64 0.74
CA GLY A 16 3.84 0.70 1.57
C GLY A 16 5.24 0.38 1.03
N VAL A 17 5.38 0.09 -0.27
CA VAL A 17 6.71 -0.21 -0.85
C VAL A 17 7.59 1.04 -0.84
N GLY A 18 7.04 2.19 -1.23
CA GLY A 18 7.79 3.44 -1.28
C GLY A 18 8.16 3.95 0.11
N GLY A 19 7.25 3.87 1.09
CA GLY A 19 7.51 4.17 2.49
C GLY A 19 8.60 3.27 3.06
N LEU A 20 8.53 1.96 2.79
CA LEU A 20 9.54 1.00 3.24
C LEU A 20 10.93 1.34 2.69
N ILE A 21 11.03 1.60 1.39
CA ILE A 21 12.30 2.03 0.77
C ILE A 21 12.78 3.33 1.41
N ASN A 22 11.90 4.31 1.60
CA ASN A 22 12.26 5.59 2.21
C ASN A 22 12.88 5.40 3.61
N HIS A 23 12.27 4.57 4.46
CA HIS A 23 12.80 4.29 5.80
C HIS A 23 14.11 3.49 5.75
N LEU A 24 14.23 2.52 4.85
CA LEU A 24 15.45 1.72 4.71
C LEU A 24 16.64 2.53 4.18
N THR A 25 16.40 3.57 3.39
CA THR A 25 17.46 4.45 2.88
C THR A 25 17.76 5.64 3.81
N ASN A 26 17.23 5.65 5.05
CA ASN A 26 17.24 6.83 5.94
C ASN A 26 16.77 8.11 5.22
N GLY A 27 15.81 7.96 4.31
CA GLY A 27 15.25 9.03 3.50
C GLY A 27 14.53 10.06 4.38
N SER A 28 14.53 11.31 3.94
CA SER A 28 13.82 12.39 4.62
C SER A 28 12.29 12.24 4.50
N LYS A 29 11.53 13.20 5.02
CA LYS A 29 10.05 13.20 4.92
C LYS A 29 9.62 13.25 3.44
N SER A 30 9.40 12.07 2.86
CA SER A 30 8.80 11.86 1.55
C SER A 30 7.27 11.94 1.61
N TRP A 31 6.60 12.03 0.46
CA TRP A 31 5.13 12.15 0.34
C TRP A 31 4.32 10.95 0.89
N PHE A 32 4.99 9.90 1.38
CA PHE A 32 4.35 8.74 1.97
C PHE A 32 3.63 9.13 3.28
N LEU A 33 2.39 8.67 3.42
CA LEU A 33 1.51 9.05 4.51
C LEU A 33 2.10 8.71 5.89
N VAL A 34 2.84 7.61 5.96
CA VAL A 34 3.51 7.12 7.17
C VAL A 34 4.46 8.16 7.79
N ASN A 35 5.04 9.06 7.00
CA ASN A 35 5.96 10.10 7.46
C ASN A 35 5.28 11.28 8.16
N TYR A 36 3.96 11.42 8.00
CA TYR A 36 3.20 12.58 8.48
C TYR A 36 2.29 12.25 9.67
N ILE A 37 2.09 10.96 9.97
CA ILE A 37 1.22 10.52 11.06
C ILE A 37 2.06 10.23 12.30
N ASN A 38 1.97 11.11 13.29
CA ASN A 38 2.72 10.97 14.56
C ASN A 38 2.44 9.64 15.28
N ALA A 39 1.23 9.07 15.13
CA ALA A 39 0.88 7.79 15.73
C ALA A 39 1.69 6.61 15.17
N PHE A 40 2.33 6.77 14.01
CA PHE A 40 3.14 5.74 13.37
C PHE A 40 4.63 5.87 13.69
N GLN A 41 5.01 6.87 14.50
CA GLN A 41 6.40 7.11 14.86
C GLN A 41 6.98 5.90 15.62
N GLY A 42 8.11 5.37 15.14
CA GLY A 42 8.75 4.15 15.65
C GLY A 42 8.12 2.83 15.18
N TRP A 43 7.04 2.89 14.40
CA TRP A 43 6.33 1.74 13.82
C TRP A 43 6.26 1.81 12.29
N GLU A 44 6.98 2.73 11.67
CA GLU A 44 6.79 3.10 10.27
C GLU A 44 6.97 1.92 9.33
N ILE A 45 8.04 1.14 9.52
CA ILE A 45 8.33 -0.08 8.75
C ILE A 45 7.20 -1.11 8.88
N VAL A 46 6.62 -1.25 10.08
CA VAL A 46 5.51 -2.18 10.32
C VAL A 46 4.27 -1.73 9.56
N ILE A 47 3.97 -0.43 9.59
CA ILE A 47 2.85 0.16 8.85
C ILE A 47 3.05 0.03 7.34
N ASP A 48 4.27 0.24 6.85
CA ASP A 48 4.61 0.05 5.44
C ASP A 48 4.34 -1.39 4.98
N ILE A 49 4.80 -2.38 5.76
CA ILE A 49 4.54 -3.80 5.48
C ILE A 49 3.03 -4.09 5.51
N LEU A 50 2.30 -3.57 6.49
CA LEU A 50 0.84 -3.73 6.55
C LEU A 50 0.15 -3.15 5.32
N MET A 51 0.56 -1.97 4.84
CA MET A 51 0.03 -1.38 3.61
C MET A 51 0.31 -2.26 2.38
N ILE A 52 1.51 -2.85 2.28
CA ILE A 52 1.85 -3.79 1.20
C ILE A 52 0.93 -5.01 1.23
N VAL A 53 0.76 -5.62 2.41
CA VAL A 53 -0.06 -6.83 2.58
C VAL A 53 -1.53 -6.53 2.24
N ILE A 54 -2.09 -5.44 2.77
CA ILE A 54 -3.48 -5.03 2.49
C ILE A 54 -3.66 -4.71 1.01
N GLY A 55 -2.78 -3.88 0.43
CA GLY A 55 -2.83 -3.51 -0.98
C GLY A 55 -2.73 -4.72 -1.91
N GLY A 56 -1.83 -5.66 -1.61
CA GLY A 56 -1.65 -6.90 -2.33
C GLY A 56 -2.86 -7.82 -2.24
N LEU A 57 -3.44 -8.00 -1.04
CA LEU A 57 -4.66 -8.80 -0.85
C LEU A 57 -5.84 -8.22 -1.64
N ILE A 58 -6.08 -6.91 -1.56
CA ILE A 58 -7.15 -6.25 -2.33
C ILE A 58 -6.93 -6.44 -3.84
N GLY A 59 -5.68 -6.30 -4.29
CA GLY A 59 -5.31 -6.50 -5.70
C GLY A 59 -5.62 -7.92 -6.18
N ILE A 60 -5.20 -8.93 -5.41
CA ILE A 60 -5.47 -10.35 -5.71
C ILE A 60 -6.96 -10.66 -5.74
N LEU A 61 -7.71 -10.18 -4.75
CA LEU A 61 -9.17 -10.39 -4.67
C LEU A 61 -9.89 -9.71 -5.85
N SER A 62 -9.47 -8.51 -6.23
CA SER A 62 -10.00 -7.79 -7.39
C SER A 62 -9.74 -8.55 -8.71
N MET A 63 -8.54 -9.12 -8.87
CA MET A 63 -8.19 -9.94 -10.04
C MET A 63 -8.98 -11.24 -10.11
N ARG A 64 -9.20 -11.92 -8.98
CA ARG A 64 -10.01 -13.15 -8.91
C ARG A 64 -11.46 -12.90 -9.34
N GLY A 65 -12.06 -11.77 -8.94
CA GLY A 65 -13.40 -11.38 -9.37
C GLY A 65 -13.53 -11.07 -10.87
N LYS A 66 -12.44 -10.67 -11.56
CA LYS A 66 -12.43 -10.53 -13.03
C LYS A 66 -12.47 -11.89 -13.74
N LYS A 67 -11.79 -12.91 -13.20
CA LYS A 67 -11.63 -14.22 -13.85
C LYS A 67 -12.94 -15.03 -13.93
N GLN A 68 -13.94 -14.70 -13.12
CA GLN A 68 -15.22 -15.41 -13.03
C GLN A 68 -16.32 -14.86 -13.96
N SER A 69 -16.17 -13.63 -14.45
CA SER A 69 -17.17 -12.94 -15.30
C SER A 69 -16.80 -12.93 -16.79
N GLY A 70 -15.75 -13.65 -17.18
CA GLY A 70 -15.26 -13.78 -18.56
C GLY A 70 -15.50 -15.16 -19.17
N ARG A 71 -16.64 -15.78 -18.87
CA ARG A 71 -17.18 -16.94 -19.57
C ARG A 71 -18.53 -16.59 -20.14
#